data_AF-A0A9D2Q4Z1-F1
#
_entry.id   AF-A0A9D2Q4Z1-F1
#
_cell.length_a   1.000
_cell.length_b   1.000
_cell.length_c   1.000
_cell.angle_alpha   90.00
_cell.angle_beta   90.00
_cell.angle_gamma   90.00
#
_symmetry.space_group_name_H-M   'P 1'
#
loop_
_entity.id
_entity.type
_entity.pdbx_description
1 polymer ?
#
loop_
_entity_poly.entity_id
_entity_poly.type
_entity_poly.pdbx_seq_one_letter_code
_entity_poly.pdbx_strand_id
1 'polypeptide(L)'
;MPILSVNKTADRTEISSGGTFHVTLSVTAAPESEIRPVDIAMVLDRSGSMKGSALQSLKKAAKEFIELLAQGGDTLAGQNRIGIISFANSAVIDAPLTQQVDVLDAAVDGLVADGNTNTGDAFAQAQAMLHASQASRKMMILFTDGEPTIGVNPTPIANMMKQDGVEIYCIGYTGTDGINEELLKEWASNPDSQYVLIAPTEAEIIEAFKNIAQSILVPGAKDITIYETPNPAFEIAAIDTPNFGSVQEMPDGSLQWYIDELAVSEQQTATLRFTLKDRCKKTGKMPVNKSICLVDEAQESPTFPNPMITVTKDVCEDCPEAVEVTAPACVDSICADLGGICVPDMGRMLTVSMTLKNLCPHRSVAVGILVTELTSCGEVTRGFKAMTVTAPSSRGCTDMRLSHIRFVLPETESMCKTRTYRVRAFVNAASGTWGAECYHGDVCGC
;
A
#
# COMPACT_ATOMS: atom_id res chain seq x y z
N MET A 1 -12.69 3.67 -15.93
CA MET A 1 -11.65 4.68 -16.26
C MET A 1 -11.79 5.90 -15.37
N PRO A 2 -11.22 5.83 -14.16
CA PRO A 2 -10.51 7.02 -13.65
C PRO A 2 -9.06 6.77 -13.20
N ILE A 3 -8.43 5.62 -13.52
CA ILE A 3 -6.98 5.49 -13.41
C ILE A 3 -6.32 6.43 -14.42
N LEU A 4 -5.70 7.50 -13.94
CA LEU A 4 -5.02 8.51 -14.75
C LEU A 4 -3.65 8.02 -15.24
N SER A 5 -2.93 7.30 -14.38
CA SER A 5 -1.62 6.75 -14.74
C SER A 5 -1.21 5.57 -13.85
N VAL A 6 -0.42 4.68 -14.43
CA VAL A 6 0.33 3.66 -13.69
C VAL A 6 1.82 3.85 -13.95
N ASN A 7 2.65 3.61 -12.93
CA ASN A 7 4.09 3.77 -13.03
C ASN A 7 4.81 2.65 -12.27
N LYS A 8 6.03 2.36 -12.73
CA LYS A 8 6.95 1.44 -12.08
C LYS A 8 8.39 1.91 -12.26
N THR A 9 9.07 2.10 -11.14
CA THR A 9 10.47 2.56 -11.11
C THR A 9 11.33 1.62 -10.27
N ALA A 10 12.60 1.50 -10.62
CA ALA A 10 13.63 1.00 -9.71
C ALA A 10 14.47 2.19 -9.21
N ASP A 11 14.91 2.16 -7.96
CA ASP A 11 15.74 3.23 -7.35
C ASP A 11 17.19 3.25 -7.88
N ARG A 12 17.59 2.18 -8.57
CA ARG A 12 18.91 1.96 -9.17
C ARG A 12 18.75 1.44 -10.60
N THR A 13 19.80 1.59 -11.40
CA THR A 13 19.93 0.96 -12.73
C THR A 13 20.99 -0.14 -12.76
N GLU A 14 21.75 -0.29 -11.68
CA GLU A 14 22.87 -1.22 -11.56
C GLU A 14 22.99 -1.71 -10.11
N ILE A 15 23.31 -2.99 -9.94
CA ILE A 15 23.63 -3.64 -8.67
C ILE A 15 24.78 -4.63 -8.90
N SER A 16 25.53 -4.96 -7.86
CA SER A 16 26.43 -6.11 -7.89
C SER A 16 25.67 -7.42 -7.62
N SER A 17 26.29 -8.55 -7.96
CA SER A 17 25.67 -9.86 -7.78
C SER A 17 25.35 -10.15 -6.31
N GLY A 18 24.13 -10.60 -6.04
CA GLY A 18 23.59 -10.80 -4.68
C GLY A 18 23.14 -9.52 -3.98
N GLY A 19 23.35 -8.35 -4.59
CA GLY A 19 22.92 -7.05 -4.09
C GLY A 19 21.41 -6.83 -4.16
N THR A 20 20.96 -5.74 -3.55
CA THR A 20 19.55 -5.33 -3.47
C THR A 20 19.28 -3.97 -4.12
N PHE A 21 18.03 -3.79 -4.54
CA PHE A 21 17.46 -2.53 -5.02
C PHE A 21 15.97 -2.46 -4.66
N HIS A 22 15.43 -1.25 -4.67
CA HIS A 22 14.02 -1.02 -4.40
C HIS A 22 13.24 -0.81 -5.69
N VAL A 23 12.04 -1.38 -5.72
CA VAL A 23 11.03 -1.16 -6.74
C VAL A 23 9.88 -0.39 -6.12
N THR A 24 9.36 0.59 -6.85
CA THR A 24 8.14 1.31 -6.49
C THR A 24 7.12 1.14 -7.60
N LEU A 25 5.93 0.65 -7.25
CA LEU A 25 4.73 0.71 -8.07
C LEU A 25 3.92 1.94 -7.65
N SER A 26 3.26 2.57 -8.61
CA SER A 26 2.33 3.66 -8.32
C SER A 26 1.13 3.60 -9.26
N VAL A 27 -0.05 3.89 -8.71
CA VAL A 27 -1.30 4.04 -9.45
C VAL A 27 -1.92 5.35 -9.01
N THR A 28 -2.22 6.23 -9.97
CA THR A 28 -2.89 7.51 -9.71
C THR A 28 -4.29 7.46 -10.31
N ALA A 29 -5.29 7.84 -9.53
CA ALA A 29 -6.66 8.01 -9.99
C ALA A 29 -7.19 9.40 -9.61
N ALA A 30 -8.27 9.83 -10.27
CA ALA A 30 -9.06 10.99 -9.88
C ALA A 30 -10.55 10.60 -9.74
N PRO A 31 -11.36 11.32 -8.95
CA PRO A 31 -12.80 11.09 -8.87
C PRO A 31 -13.46 11.33 -10.24
N GLU A 32 -14.60 10.70 -10.49
CA GLU A 32 -15.31 10.93 -11.76
C GLU A 32 -15.69 12.41 -11.94
N SER A 33 -16.02 13.13 -10.86
CA SER A 33 -16.38 14.56 -10.86
C SER A 33 -15.27 15.52 -11.29
N GLU A 34 -13.99 15.09 -11.28
CA GLU A 34 -12.89 15.87 -11.85
C GLU A 34 -12.78 15.69 -13.37
N ILE A 35 -13.13 14.50 -13.88
CA ILE A 35 -12.97 14.08 -15.29
C ILE A 35 -14.25 14.35 -16.11
N ARG A 36 -15.41 14.13 -15.50
CA ARG A 36 -16.77 14.30 -16.03
C ARG A 36 -17.59 15.11 -15.03
N PRO A 37 -17.35 16.43 -14.91
CA PRO A 37 -18.13 17.27 -14.00
C PRO A 37 -19.62 17.25 -14.34
N VAL A 38 -20.42 17.44 -13.29
CA VAL A 38 -21.87 17.42 -13.37
C VAL A 38 -22.45 18.78 -13.05
N ASP A 39 -23.28 19.30 -13.96
CA ASP A 39 -24.11 20.46 -13.70
C ASP A 39 -25.52 20.01 -13.25
N ILE A 40 -25.96 20.53 -12.11
CA ILE A 40 -27.19 20.12 -11.43
C ILE A 40 -28.17 21.31 -11.36
N ALA A 41 -29.34 21.18 -11.96
CA ALA A 41 -30.47 22.07 -11.67
C ALA A 41 -31.29 21.45 -10.53
N MET A 42 -31.19 22.02 -9.33
CA MET A 42 -31.98 21.58 -8.18
C MET A 42 -33.27 22.41 -8.14
N VAL A 43 -34.40 21.74 -8.42
CA VAL A 43 -35.69 22.35 -8.73
C VAL A 43 -36.66 22.09 -7.58
N LEU A 44 -36.95 23.13 -6.81
CA LEU A 44 -37.49 23.05 -5.45
C LEU A 44 -38.90 23.64 -5.38
N ASP A 45 -39.88 22.82 -5.08
CA ASP A 45 -41.26 23.28 -4.85
C ASP A 45 -41.34 24.14 -3.58
N ARG A 46 -41.95 25.32 -3.72
CA ARG A 46 -42.30 26.22 -2.62
C ARG A 46 -43.73 26.76 -2.79
N SER A 47 -44.62 25.93 -3.29
CA SER A 47 -46.07 26.17 -3.30
C SER A 47 -46.66 26.22 -1.87
N GLY A 48 -47.97 26.49 -1.77
CA GLY A 48 -48.65 26.68 -0.49
C GLY A 48 -48.74 25.42 0.39
N SER A 49 -48.73 24.22 -0.20
CA SER A 49 -48.75 22.92 0.48
C SER A 49 -47.47 22.67 1.29
N MET A 50 -46.32 23.10 0.74
CA MET A 50 -45.00 22.99 1.35
C MET A 50 -44.80 23.80 2.67
N LYS A 51 -45.81 24.54 3.15
CA LYS A 51 -45.70 25.36 4.37
C LYS A 51 -45.44 24.52 5.63
N GLY A 52 -44.58 25.03 6.51
CA GLY A 52 -44.25 24.39 7.78
C GLY A 52 -43.12 23.36 7.64
N SER A 53 -43.36 22.13 8.10
CA SER A 53 -42.33 21.08 8.17
C SER A 53 -41.82 20.63 6.80
N ALA A 54 -42.65 20.60 5.76
CA ALA A 54 -42.26 20.14 4.43
C ALA A 54 -41.10 20.99 3.86
N LEU A 55 -41.26 22.32 3.81
CA LEU A 55 -40.19 23.24 3.41
C LEU A 55 -38.96 23.18 4.35
N GLN A 56 -39.15 22.99 5.65
CA GLN A 56 -38.02 22.88 6.59
C GLN A 56 -37.18 21.63 6.32
N SER A 57 -37.82 20.47 6.13
CA SER A 57 -37.19 19.22 5.73
C SER A 57 -36.50 19.34 4.37
N LEU A 58 -37.16 19.97 3.39
CA LEU A 58 -36.58 20.24 2.07
C LEU A 58 -35.30 21.07 2.18
N LYS A 59 -35.34 22.21 2.89
CA LYS A 59 -34.17 23.07 3.07
C LYS A 59 -33.01 22.30 3.72
N LYS A 60 -33.29 21.55 4.79
CA LYS A 60 -32.27 20.76 5.48
C LYS A 60 -31.64 19.71 4.55
N ALA A 61 -32.44 18.95 3.82
CA ALA A 61 -31.94 17.92 2.92
C ALA A 61 -31.20 18.48 1.70
N ALA A 62 -31.67 19.60 1.15
CA ALA A 62 -30.97 20.36 0.11
C ALA A 62 -29.58 20.83 0.58
N LYS A 63 -29.46 21.33 1.82
CA LYS A 63 -28.17 21.73 2.41
C LYS A 63 -27.27 20.52 2.72
N GLU A 64 -27.82 19.42 3.23
CA GLU A 64 -27.07 18.15 3.37
C GLU A 64 -26.57 17.62 2.01
N PHE A 65 -27.34 17.77 0.93
CA PHE A 65 -26.90 17.43 -0.43
C PHE A 65 -25.73 18.28 -0.92
N ILE A 66 -25.82 19.60 -0.74
CA ILE A 66 -24.75 20.55 -1.09
C ILE A 66 -23.47 20.22 -0.30
N GLU A 67 -23.59 20.02 1.01
CA GLU A 67 -22.46 19.69 1.91
C GLU A 67 -21.78 18.37 1.52
N LEU A 68 -22.55 17.32 1.18
CA LEU A 68 -22.00 16.05 0.71
C LEU A 68 -21.19 16.23 -0.58
N LEU A 69 -21.72 17.01 -1.53
CA LEU A 69 -21.00 17.32 -2.78
C LEU A 69 -19.84 18.31 -2.58
N ALA A 70 -19.79 19.05 -1.48
CA ALA A 70 -18.68 19.90 -1.08
C ALA A 70 -17.58 19.16 -0.29
N GLN A 71 -17.90 18.00 0.28
CA GLN A 71 -16.98 17.14 1.04
C GLN A 71 -16.27 17.89 2.19
N GLY A 72 -16.95 18.85 2.82
CA GLY A 72 -16.41 19.69 3.90
C GLY A 72 -15.61 20.91 3.46
N GLY A 73 -15.63 21.28 2.17
CA GLY A 73 -15.00 22.50 1.64
C GLY A 73 -16.00 23.65 1.38
N ASP A 74 -15.48 24.87 1.20
CA ASP A 74 -16.29 26.05 0.82
C ASP A 74 -16.83 25.99 -0.63
N THR A 75 -16.37 25.01 -1.42
CA THR A 75 -16.76 24.80 -2.81
C THR A 75 -17.06 23.33 -3.11
N LEU A 76 -18.01 23.07 -4.02
CA LEU A 76 -18.32 21.74 -4.54
C LEU A 76 -17.07 21.04 -5.10
N ALA A 77 -16.95 19.74 -4.80
CA ALA A 77 -15.82 18.89 -5.19
C ALA A 77 -15.70 18.73 -6.71
N GLY A 78 -14.46 18.65 -7.20
CA GLY A 78 -14.14 18.60 -8.62
C GLY A 78 -14.58 19.86 -9.38
N GLN A 79 -15.21 19.68 -10.53
CA GLN A 79 -15.78 20.77 -11.34
C GLN A 79 -17.33 20.78 -11.33
N ASN A 80 -17.94 20.11 -10.35
CA ASN A 80 -19.40 20.05 -10.19
C ASN A 80 -20.00 21.43 -9.89
N ARG A 81 -21.19 21.72 -10.43
CA ARG A 81 -21.95 22.95 -10.15
C ARG A 81 -23.41 22.66 -9.85
N ILE A 82 -23.99 23.39 -8.91
CA ILE A 82 -25.42 23.38 -8.64
C ILE A 82 -26.00 24.75 -9.01
N GLY A 83 -27.20 24.76 -9.57
CA GLY A 83 -28.07 25.93 -9.67
C GLY A 83 -29.35 25.66 -8.91
N ILE A 84 -29.85 26.67 -8.20
CA ILE A 84 -31.07 26.58 -7.38
C ILE A 84 -32.20 27.25 -8.16
N ILE A 85 -33.26 26.50 -8.43
CA ILE A 85 -34.48 26.98 -9.05
C ILE A 85 -35.63 26.66 -8.11
N SER A 86 -36.35 27.66 -7.62
CA SER A 86 -37.58 27.43 -6.86
C SER A 86 -38.81 27.78 -7.66
N PHE A 87 -39.93 27.10 -7.40
CA PHE A 87 -41.17 27.37 -8.12
C PHE A 87 -42.40 27.38 -7.22
N ALA A 88 -43.35 28.24 -7.61
CA ALA A 88 -44.70 28.28 -7.08
C ALA A 88 -45.66 28.76 -8.17
N ASN A 89 -46.15 30.01 -8.10
CA ASN A 89 -46.92 30.61 -9.20
C ASN A 89 -46.11 30.74 -10.51
N SER A 90 -44.79 30.92 -10.37
CA SER A 90 -43.78 30.92 -11.42
C SER A 90 -42.49 30.33 -10.85
N ALA A 91 -41.55 29.98 -11.73
CA ALA A 91 -40.21 29.57 -11.37
C ALA A 91 -39.25 30.78 -11.30
N VAL A 92 -38.26 30.68 -10.41
CA VAL A 92 -37.24 31.70 -10.16
C VAL A 92 -35.89 30.99 -10.07
N ILE A 93 -34.85 31.56 -10.71
CA ILE A 93 -33.47 31.12 -10.51
C ILE A 93 -32.94 31.86 -9.27
N ASP A 94 -32.92 31.18 -8.13
CA ASP A 94 -32.43 31.74 -6.86
C ASP A 94 -30.89 31.71 -6.79
N ALA A 95 -30.26 30.75 -7.47
CA ALA A 95 -28.82 30.75 -7.73
C ALA A 95 -28.50 30.19 -9.14
N PRO A 96 -27.60 30.83 -9.91
CA PRO A 96 -27.09 30.26 -11.16
C PRO A 96 -26.17 29.06 -10.87
N LEU A 97 -25.82 28.28 -11.90
CA LEU A 97 -24.84 27.19 -11.80
C LEU A 97 -23.49 27.70 -11.22
N THR A 98 -23.20 27.32 -9.98
CA THR A 98 -22.04 27.74 -9.21
C THR A 98 -21.43 26.57 -8.43
N GLN A 99 -20.16 26.72 -8.05
CA GLN A 99 -19.48 25.83 -7.11
C GLN A 99 -19.52 26.35 -5.66
N GLN A 100 -19.91 27.62 -5.46
CA GLN A 100 -19.80 28.30 -4.16
C GLN A 100 -20.91 27.85 -3.21
N VAL A 101 -20.54 27.21 -2.10
CA VAL A 101 -21.49 26.62 -1.14
C VAL A 101 -22.34 27.70 -0.47
N ASP A 102 -21.74 28.82 -0.08
CA ASP A 102 -22.42 29.94 0.59
C ASP A 102 -23.56 30.55 -0.24
N VAL A 103 -23.38 30.67 -1.56
CA VAL A 103 -24.41 31.15 -2.50
C VAL A 103 -25.59 30.17 -2.59
N LEU A 104 -25.30 28.87 -2.60
CA LEU A 104 -26.32 27.82 -2.67
C LEU A 104 -27.10 27.74 -1.36
N ASP A 105 -26.39 27.76 -0.23
CA ASP A 105 -26.96 27.78 1.11
C ASP A 105 -27.88 28.99 1.33
N ALA A 106 -27.44 30.18 0.92
CA ALA A 106 -28.23 31.40 1.03
C ALA A 106 -29.50 31.36 0.15
N ALA A 107 -29.42 30.78 -1.05
CA ALA A 107 -30.59 30.59 -1.91
C ALA A 107 -31.60 29.60 -1.30
N VAL A 108 -31.15 28.48 -0.73
CA VAL A 108 -32.00 27.51 -0.04
C VAL A 108 -32.60 28.09 1.24
N ASP A 109 -31.82 28.82 2.05
CA ASP A 109 -32.33 29.48 3.25
C ASP A 109 -33.34 30.60 2.91
N GLY A 110 -33.22 31.22 1.72
CA GLY A 110 -34.14 32.24 1.21
C GLY A 110 -35.53 31.75 0.80
N LEU A 111 -35.75 30.44 0.61
CA LEU A 111 -37.03 29.93 0.08
C LEU A 111 -38.21 30.20 1.04
N VAL A 112 -39.34 30.61 0.48
CA VAL A 112 -40.61 30.84 1.22
C VAL A 112 -41.76 30.16 0.49
N ALA A 113 -42.46 29.27 1.19
CA ALA A 113 -43.61 28.53 0.66
C ALA A 113 -44.84 29.44 0.55
N ASP A 114 -45.34 29.69 -0.66
CA ASP A 114 -46.60 30.37 -0.93
C ASP A 114 -47.07 30.20 -2.40
N GLY A 115 -48.38 30.29 -2.66
CA GLY A 115 -48.95 30.25 -4.01
C GLY A 115 -49.26 28.84 -4.54
N ASN A 116 -49.44 28.74 -5.86
CA ASN A 116 -49.78 27.51 -6.59
C ASN A 116 -48.51 26.71 -6.99
N THR A 117 -48.67 25.70 -7.83
CA THR A 117 -47.63 24.73 -8.23
C THR A 117 -47.48 24.74 -9.76
N ASN A 118 -46.55 25.56 -10.28
CA ASN A 118 -46.29 25.73 -11.71
C ASN A 118 -45.06 24.93 -12.17
N THR A 119 -45.18 23.61 -12.14
CA THR A 119 -44.10 22.69 -12.51
C THR A 119 -43.64 22.87 -13.97
N GLY A 120 -44.55 23.25 -14.89
CA GLY A 120 -44.21 23.53 -16.28
C GLY A 120 -43.17 24.64 -16.46
N ASP A 121 -43.32 25.75 -15.72
CA ASP A 121 -42.35 26.85 -15.73
C ASP A 121 -41.03 26.46 -15.05
N ALA A 122 -41.08 25.60 -14.04
CA ALA A 122 -39.89 25.05 -13.37
C ALA A 122 -39.02 24.20 -14.31
N PHE A 123 -39.65 23.29 -15.08
CA PHE A 123 -38.97 22.52 -16.12
C PHE A 123 -38.42 23.41 -17.24
N ALA A 124 -39.14 24.47 -17.63
CA ALA A 124 -38.66 25.41 -18.64
C ALA A 124 -37.38 26.16 -18.20
N GLN A 125 -37.32 26.62 -16.94
CA GLN A 125 -36.11 27.25 -16.37
C GLN A 125 -34.96 26.25 -16.24
N ALA A 126 -35.23 25.03 -15.77
CA ALA A 126 -34.22 23.98 -15.63
C ALA A 126 -33.64 23.57 -16.99
N GLN A 127 -34.49 23.42 -18.01
CA GLN A 127 -34.06 23.19 -19.39
C GLN A 127 -33.18 24.34 -19.88
N ALA A 128 -33.58 25.60 -19.73
CA ALA A 128 -32.79 26.74 -20.19
C ALA A 128 -31.41 26.80 -19.51
N MET A 129 -31.35 26.57 -18.20
CA MET A 129 -30.12 26.52 -17.42
C MET A 129 -29.17 25.40 -17.88
N LEU A 130 -29.69 24.17 -18.02
CA LEU A 130 -28.88 23.01 -18.42
C LEU A 130 -28.57 22.97 -19.92
N HIS A 131 -29.37 23.61 -20.78
CA HIS A 131 -29.05 23.74 -22.20
C HIS A 131 -27.86 24.67 -22.42
N ALA A 132 -27.73 25.75 -21.63
CA ALA A 132 -26.56 26.65 -21.66
C ALA A 132 -25.27 25.99 -21.15
N SER A 133 -25.38 24.96 -20.31
CA SER A 133 -24.25 24.20 -19.76
C SER A 133 -23.41 23.51 -20.85
N GLN A 134 -22.09 23.50 -20.64
CA GLN A 134 -21.10 22.74 -21.42
C GLN A 134 -20.60 21.48 -20.67
N ALA A 135 -21.18 21.13 -19.52
CA ALA A 135 -20.83 19.93 -18.77
C ALA A 135 -21.21 18.65 -19.53
N SER A 136 -20.40 17.60 -19.41
CA SER A 136 -20.62 16.31 -20.08
C SER A 136 -21.75 15.49 -19.47
N ARG A 137 -22.05 15.70 -18.18
CA ARG A 137 -23.19 15.13 -17.47
C ARG A 137 -24.05 16.27 -16.93
N LYS A 138 -25.36 16.14 -17.07
CA LYS A 138 -26.34 17.17 -16.70
C LYS A 138 -27.49 16.50 -15.95
N MET A 139 -27.88 17.05 -14.82
CA MET A 139 -28.95 16.47 -14.00
C MET A 139 -29.96 17.54 -13.59
N MET A 140 -31.22 17.15 -13.52
CA MET A 140 -32.28 17.88 -12.84
C MET A 140 -32.72 17.06 -11.64
N ILE A 141 -32.78 17.68 -10.45
CA ILE A 141 -33.34 17.06 -9.25
C ILE A 141 -34.58 17.86 -8.88
N LEU A 142 -35.76 17.35 -9.23
CA LEU A 142 -37.05 17.89 -8.82
C LEU A 142 -37.38 17.42 -7.41
N PHE A 143 -37.83 18.34 -6.56
CA PHE A 143 -38.52 18.03 -5.32
C PHE A 143 -39.91 18.68 -5.35
N THR A 144 -40.96 17.90 -5.09
CA THR A 144 -42.35 18.39 -5.02
C THR A 144 -43.21 17.56 -4.06
N ASP A 145 -44.27 18.16 -3.50
CA ASP A 145 -45.25 17.47 -2.65
C ASP A 145 -46.61 17.21 -3.34
N GLY A 146 -46.76 17.59 -4.61
CA GLY A 146 -48.06 17.49 -5.28
C GLY A 146 -48.04 17.60 -6.81
N GLU A 147 -49.23 17.70 -7.39
CA GLU A 147 -49.44 17.85 -8.83
C GLU A 147 -49.35 19.31 -9.30
N PRO A 148 -49.05 19.57 -10.59
CA PRO A 148 -49.10 20.91 -11.16
C PRO A 148 -50.54 21.45 -11.13
N THR A 149 -50.75 22.56 -10.42
CA THR A 149 -52.08 23.19 -10.29
C THR A 149 -52.32 24.29 -11.31
N ILE A 150 -51.25 24.82 -11.93
CA ILE A 150 -51.29 25.81 -13.01
C ILE A 150 -50.14 25.59 -14.01
N GLY A 151 -50.17 26.31 -15.13
CA GLY A 151 -49.08 26.36 -16.10
C GLY A 151 -49.26 25.43 -17.30
N VAL A 152 -48.17 25.22 -18.03
CA VAL A 152 -48.13 24.26 -19.15
C VAL A 152 -47.81 22.86 -18.62
N ASN A 153 -48.20 21.81 -19.36
CA ASN A 153 -47.79 20.45 -19.03
C ASN A 153 -46.24 20.34 -19.11
N PRO A 154 -45.53 19.94 -18.04
CA PRO A 154 -44.08 19.73 -18.07
C PRO A 154 -43.63 18.50 -18.88
N THR A 155 -44.48 17.49 -19.10
CA THR A 155 -44.11 16.22 -19.75
C THR A 155 -43.38 16.37 -21.09
N PRO A 156 -43.80 17.24 -22.04
CA PRO A 156 -43.05 17.46 -23.28
C PRO A 156 -41.66 18.07 -23.06
N ILE A 157 -41.49 18.91 -22.03
CA ILE A 157 -40.21 19.52 -21.67
C ILE A 157 -39.30 18.46 -21.04
N ALA A 158 -39.81 17.67 -20.11
CA ALA A 158 -39.10 16.55 -19.48
C ALA A 158 -38.59 15.55 -20.55
N ASN A 159 -39.43 15.21 -21.52
CA ASN A 159 -39.04 14.32 -22.63
C ASN A 159 -37.95 14.93 -23.53
N MET A 160 -37.98 16.23 -23.78
CA MET A 160 -36.93 16.92 -24.55
C MET A 160 -35.61 16.98 -23.75
N MET A 161 -35.66 17.27 -22.46
CA MET A 161 -34.49 17.23 -21.57
C MET A 161 -33.86 15.83 -21.51
N LYS A 162 -34.68 14.76 -21.41
CA LYS A 162 -34.21 13.37 -21.47
C LYS A 162 -33.57 13.01 -22.82
N GLN A 163 -34.09 13.55 -23.94
CA GLN A 163 -33.49 13.39 -25.27
C GLN A 163 -32.16 14.13 -25.41
N ASP A 164 -32.02 15.29 -24.77
CA ASP A 164 -30.77 16.07 -24.67
C ASP A 164 -29.74 15.46 -23.69
N GLY A 165 -30.03 14.28 -23.11
CA GLY A 165 -29.13 13.57 -22.19
C GLY A 165 -29.12 14.10 -20.76
N VAL A 166 -30.14 14.85 -20.34
CA VAL A 166 -30.32 15.25 -18.95
C VAL A 166 -30.93 14.11 -18.15
N GLU A 167 -30.28 13.73 -17.05
CA GLU A 167 -30.85 12.81 -16.05
C GLU A 167 -31.86 13.54 -15.17
N ILE A 168 -33.10 13.07 -15.09
CA ILE A 168 -34.15 13.71 -14.27
C ILE A 168 -34.48 12.82 -13.09
N TYR A 169 -34.15 13.29 -11.89
CA TYR A 169 -34.57 12.71 -10.62
C TYR A 169 -35.82 13.43 -10.11
N CYS A 170 -36.80 12.67 -9.63
CA CYS A 170 -38.03 13.17 -9.03
C CYS A 170 -38.13 12.66 -7.58
N ILE A 171 -37.97 13.56 -6.62
CA ILE A 171 -38.19 13.30 -5.19
C ILE A 171 -39.61 13.76 -4.83
N GLY A 172 -40.42 12.82 -4.37
CA GLY A 172 -41.82 13.04 -4.03
C GLY A 172 -42.07 13.07 -2.53
N TYR A 173 -42.48 14.21 -1.98
CA TYR A 173 -42.90 14.29 -0.58
C TYR A 173 -44.37 13.88 -0.43
N THR A 174 -44.61 12.73 0.18
CA THR A 174 -45.97 12.30 0.54
C THR A 174 -46.43 12.98 1.83
N GLY A 175 -46.80 14.25 1.70
CA GLY A 175 -47.47 15.05 2.72
C GLY A 175 -48.93 14.62 2.97
N THR A 176 -49.78 15.54 3.45
CA THR A 176 -51.19 15.24 3.76
C THR A 176 -52.06 14.99 2.52
N ASP A 177 -51.68 15.57 1.38
CA ASP A 177 -52.55 15.70 0.22
C ASP A 177 -52.30 14.59 -0.83
N GLY A 178 -51.27 13.76 -0.60
CA GLY A 178 -50.86 12.66 -1.46
C GLY A 178 -50.06 13.10 -2.69
N ILE A 179 -49.41 12.15 -3.37
CA ILE A 179 -48.62 12.42 -4.57
C ILE A 179 -49.00 11.47 -5.71
N ASN A 180 -48.90 11.97 -6.95
CA ASN A 180 -49.06 11.16 -8.14
C ASN A 180 -47.71 10.60 -8.59
N GLU A 181 -47.35 9.44 -8.06
CA GLU A 181 -46.10 8.74 -8.40
C GLU A 181 -45.98 8.45 -9.91
N GLU A 182 -47.10 8.19 -10.59
CA GLU A 182 -47.10 7.86 -12.02
C GLU A 182 -46.72 9.07 -12.88
N LEU A 183 -47.13 10.26 -12.46
CA LEU A 183 -46.74 11.53 -13.07
C LEU A 183 -45.24 11.82 -12.84
N LEU A 184 -44.70 11.50 -11.65
CA LEU A 184 -43.26 11.61 -11.39
C LEU A 184 -42.43 10.65 -12.28
N LYS A 185 -42.90 9.42 -12.50
CA LYS A 185 -42.28 8.45 -13.44
C LYS A 185 -42.30 8.94 -14.88
N GLU A 186 -43.39 9.57 -15.32
CA GLU A 186 -43.47 10.15 -16.67
C GLU A 186 -42.37 11.21 -16.92
N TRP A 187 -42.03 12.00 -15.89
CA TRP A 187 -40.99 13.03 -15.99
C TRP A 187 -39.58 12.50 -15.77
N ALA A 188 -39.39 11.58 -14.82
CA ALA A 188 -38.09 11.04 -14.42
C ALA A 188 -37.37 10.28 -15.54
N SER A 189 -36.07 10.08 -15.36
CA SER A 189 -35.27 9.17 -16.19
C SER A 189 -35.55 7.70 -15.87
N ASN A 190 -35.13 6.80 -16.75
CA ASN A 190 -35.33 5.36 -16.57
C ASN A 190 -34.05 4.68 -16.02
N PRO A 191 -34.17 3.64 -15.17
CA PRO A 191 -35.41 3.04 -14.67
C PRO A 191 -36.02 3.80 -13.49
N ASP A 192 -37.35 3.80 -13.38
CA ASP A 192 -38.11 4.48 -12.32
C ASP A 192 -37.57 4.21 -10.92
N SER A 193 -37.16 2.96 -10.64
CA SER A 193 -36.61 2.52 -9.35
C SER A 193 -35.31 3.21 -8.92
N GLN A 194 -34.67 3.97 -9.81
CA GLN A 194 -33.45 4.74 -9.53
C GLN A 194 -33.72 6.25 -9.50
N TYR A 195 -34.67 6.74 -10.31
CA TYR A 195 -34.89 8.17 -10.52
C TYR A 195 -36.17 8.71 -9.87
N VAL A 196 -37.07 7.86 -9.39
CA VAL A 196 -38.26 8.27 -8.62
C VAL A 196 -38.10 7.81 -7.17
N LEU A 197 -38.03 8.78 -6.26
CA LEU A 197 -37.80 8.54 -4.83
C LEU A 197 -38.97 9.11 -4.03
N ILE A 198 -39.77 8.24 -3.42
CA ILE A 198 -40.92 8.66 -2.58
C ILE A 198 -40.45 8.72 -1.13
N ALA A 199 -40.65 9.88 -0.49
CA ALA A 199 -40.02 10.24 0.77
C ALA A 199 -41.04 10.90 1.74
N PRO A 200 -41.90 10.11 2.43
CA PRO A 200 -42.90 10.62 3.40
C PRO A 200 -42.32 11.33 4.62
N THR A 201 -41.07 11.06 4.99
CA THR A 201 -40.46 11.58 6.23
C THR A 201 -39.22 12.42 5.96
N GLU A 202 -38.89 13.34 6.89
CA GLU A 202 -37.64 14.12 6.84
C GLU A 202 -36.40 13.25 6.65
N ALA A 203 -36.35 12.10 7.35
CA ALA A 203 -35.25 11.14 7.24
C ALA A 203 -35.16 10.53 5.84
N GLU A 204 -36.29 10.15 5.24
CA GLU A 204 -36.34 9.60 3.88
C GLU A 204 -36.04 10.65 2.80
N ILE A 205 -36.39 11.93 3.01
CA ILE A 205 -35.97 13.01 2.11
C ILE A 205 -34.46 13.17 2.14
N ILE A 206 -33.89 13.25 3.35
CA ILE A 206 -32.43 13.35 3.55
C ILE A 206 -31.71 12.15 2.93
N GLU A 207 -32.26 10.95 3.08
CA GLU A 207 -31.71 9.72 2.52
C GLU A 207 -31.83 9.67 0.98
N ALA A 208 -32.94 10.16 0.41
CA ALA A 208 -33.10 10.30 -1.05
C ALA A 208 -32.02 11.21 -1.64
N PHE A 209 -31.81 12.39 -1.05
CA PHE A 209 -30.73 13.29 -1.46
C PHE A 209 -29.33 12.68 -1.27
N LYS A 210 -29.08 11.96 -0.15
CA LYS A 210 -27.81 11.24 0.09
C LYS A 210 -27.50 10.22 -0.99
N ASN A 211 -28.47 9.39 -1.35
CA ASN A 211 -28.30 8.38 -2.39
C ASN A 211 -28.01 9.00 -3.77
N ILE A 212 -28.65 10.13 -4.10
CA ILE A 212 -28.31 10.89 -5.32
C ILE A 212 -26.88 11.44 -5.23
N ALA A 213 -26.48 12.07 -4.11
CA ALA A 213 -25.12 12.60 -3.93
C ALA A 213 -24.04 11.52 -4.09
N GLN A 214 -24.26 10.33 -3.53
CA GLN A 214 -23.36 9.18 -3.69
C GLN A 214 -23.26 8.68 -5.14
N SER A 215 -24.31 8.81 -5.95
CA SER A 215 -24.28 8.50 -7.41
C SER A 215 -23.54 9.55 -8.26
N ILE A 216 -23.11 10.65 -7.65
CA ILE A 216 -22.35 11.75 -8.28
C ILE A 216 -20.90 11.69 -7.82
N LEU A 217 -20.68 11.39 -6.53
CA LEU A 217 -19.37 11.14 -5.93
C LEU A 217 -18.90 9.70 -6.23
N VAL A 218 -18.77 9.39 -7.51
CA VAL A 218 -18.18 8.11 -7.95
C VAL A 218 -16.67 8.19 -7.71
N PRO A 219 -16.08 7.31 -6.86
CA PRO A 219 -14.65 7.23 -6.68
C PRO A 219 -13.93 6.98 -7.99
N GLY A 220 -12.63 7.21 -7.98
CA GLY A 220 -11.77 6.91 -9.10
C GLY A 220 -11.79 5.42 -9.45
N ALA A 221 -10.88 4.65 -8.88
CA ALA A 221 -10.78 3.23 -9.20
C ALA A 221 -11.21 2.36 -8.00
N LYS A 222 -11.91 1.26 -8.29
CA LYS A 222 -12.41 0.28 -7.32
C LYS A 222 -11.92 -1.13 -7.63
N ASP A 223 -11.82 -1.95 -6.59
CA ASP A 223 -11.37 -3.35 -6.64
C ASP A 223 -10.04 -3.54 -7.40
N ILE A 224 -9.12 -2.58 -7.22
CA ILE A 224 -7.85 -2.54 -7.94
C ILE A 224 -6.96 -3.66 -7.43
N THR A 225 -6.68 -4.65 -8.27
CA THR A 225 -5.76 -5.74 -7.98
C THR A 225 -4.58 -5.72 -8.94
N ILE A 226 -3.38 -5.54 -8.40
CA ILE A 226 -2.12 -5.56 -9.16
C ILE A 226 -1.40 -6.87 -8.87
N TYR A 227 -1.17 -7.64 -9.92
CA TYR A 227 -0.34 -8.85 -9.88
C TYR A 227 1.03 -8.55 -10.47
N GLU A 228 2.07 -8.62 -9.67
CA GLU A 228 3.46 -8.39 -10.07
C GLU A 228 4.25 -9.69 -9.94
N THR A 229 4.86 -10.12 -11.04
CA THR A 229 5.81 -11.24 -11.02
C THR A 229 7.20 -10.72 -11.39
N PRO A 230 8.13 -10.64 -10.42
CA PRO A 230 9.52 -10.29 -10.69
C PRO A 230 10.17 -11.27 -11.67
N ASN A 231 11.22 -10.82 -12.34
CA ASN A 231 12.08 -11.69 -13.14
C ASN A 231 12.69 -12.79 -12.25
N PRO A 232 12.67 -14.09 -12.63
CA PRO A 232 13.23 -15.20 -11.82
C PRO A 232 14.73 -15.13 -11.49
N ALA A 233 15.45 -14.13 -12.00
CA ALA A 233 16.79 -13.75 -11.53
C ALA A 233 16.76 -13.08 -10.14
N PHE A 234 15.64 -12.48 -9.75
CA PHE A 234 15.46 -11.78 -8.48
C PHE A 234 14.60 -12.58 -7.48
N GLU A 235 14.63 -12.16 -6.22
CA GLU A 235 13.72 -12.57 -5.15
C GLU A 235 13.23 -11.37 -4.36
N ILE A 236 12.01 -11.44 -3.83
CA ILE A 236 11.47 -10.44 -2.91
C ILE A 236 12.16 -10.65 -1.56
N ALA A 237 12.81 -9.60 -1.07
CA ALA A 237 13.57 -9.63 0.18
C ALA A 237 12.85 -8.88 1.32
N ALA A 238 12.03 -7.89 0.98
CA ALA A 238 11.17 -7.15 1.90
C ALA A 238 10.05 -6.46 1.11
N ILE A 239 8.92 -6.20 1.77
CA ILE A 239 7.78 -5.46 1.23
C ILE A 239 7.44 -4.37 2.26
N ASP A 240 7.36 -3.12 1.81
CA ASP A 240 6.99 -2.00 2.68
C ASP A 240 5.45 -1.92 2.74
N THR A 241 4.90 -1.43 3.86
CA THR A 241 3.46 -1.19 3.96
C THR A 241 3.04 -0.15 2.91
N PRO A 242 2.08 -0.45 2.02
CA PRO A 242 1.59 0.53 1.05
C PRO A 242 0.80 1.64 1.74
N ASN A 243 0.71 2.82 1.12
CA ASN A 243 -0.12 3.91 1.64
C ASN A 243 -1.63 3.69 1.43
N PHE A 244 -2.00 2.78 0.51
CA PHE A 244 -3.37 2.35 0.26
C PHE A 244 -3.45 0.84 0.08
N GLY A 245 -4.54 0.24 0.56
CA GLY A 245 -4.82 -1.19 0.37
C GLY A 245 -3.91 -2.12 1.18
N SER A 246 -3.76 -3.35 0.70
CA SER A 246 -2.98 -4.41 1.35
C SER A 246 -2.23 -5.26 0.34
N VAL A 247 -1.07 -5.79 0.73
CA VAL A 247 -0.17 -6.54 -0.14
C VAL A 247 0.16 -7.90 0.45
N GLN A 248 0.21 -8.92 -0.40
CA GLN A 248 0.58 -10.29 -0.04
C GLN A 248 1.60 -10.85 -1.04
N GLU A 249 2.61 -11.57 -0.52
CA GLU A 249 3.47 -12.43 -1.33
C GLU A 249 2.82 -13.80 -1.53
N MET A 250 2.80 -14.26 -2.77
CA MET A 250 2.19 -15.51 -3.20
C MET A 250 3.23 -16.64 -3.19
N PRO A 251 2.81 -17.92 -3.05
CA PRO A 251 3.74 -19.06 -2.94
C PRO A 251 4.67 -19.28 -4.15
N ASP A 252 4.40 -18.65 -5.29
CA ASP A 252 5.22 -18.69 -6.51
C ASP A 252 6.27 -17.55 -6.60
N GLY A 253 6.33 -16.66 -5.60
CA GLY A 253 7.20 -15.49 -5.57
C GLY A 253 6.66 -14.28 -6.35
N SER A 254 5.35 -14.26 -6.66
CA SER A 254 4.65 -13.06 -7.12
C SER A 254 4.07 -12.24 -5.96
N LEU A 255 3.71 -10.98 -6.23
CA LEU A 255 3.00 -10.09 -5.32
C LEU A 255 1.58 -9.88 -5.83
N GLN A 256 0.60 -9.89 -4.92
CA GLN A 256 -0.73 -9.37 -5.13
C GLN A 256 -0.93 -8.15 -4.23
N TRP A 257 -1.20 -6.98 -4.82
CA TRP A 257 -1.56 -5.75 -4.10
C TRP A 257 -3.00 -5.38 -4.43
N TYR A 258 -3.86 -5.35 -3.41
CA TYR A 258 -5.28 -5.04 -3.50
C TYR A 258 -5.59 -3.68 -2.88
N ILE A 259 -6.35 -2.85 -3.57
CA ILE A 259 -6.87 -1.56 -3.12
C ILE A 259 -8.39 -1.56 -3.37
N ASP A 260 -9.17 -1.44 -2.30
CA ASP A 260 -10.64 -1.42 -2.32
C ASP A 260 -11.18 -0.24 -3.14
N GLU A 261 -10.74 0.99 -2.81
CA GLU A 261 -11.04 2.20 -3.57
C GLU A 261 -9.86 3.20 -3.57
N LEU A 262 -9.79 4.05 -4.61
CA LEU A 262 -8.81 5.12 -4.77
C LEU A 262 -9.46 6.35 -5.41
N ALA A 263 -9.13 7.54 -4.89
CA ALA A 263 -9.62 8.83 -5.37
C ALA A 263 -11.15 9.01 -5.22
N VAL A 264 -11.64 8.86 -3.98
CA VAL A 264 -13.05 9.04 -3.60
C VAL A 264 -13.51 10.50 -3.70
N SER A 265 -12.62 11.42 -3.30
CA SER A 265 -12.92 12.85 -3.09
C SER A 265 -12.04 13.79 -3.92
N GLU A 266 -10.78 13.39 -4.12
CA GLU A 266 -9.74 14.17 -4.78
C GLU A 266 -8.80 13.22 -5.54
N GLN A 267 -7.99 13.74 -6.46
CA GLN A 267 -6.93 12.95 -7.10
C GLN A 267 -5.94 12.36 -6.08
N GLN A 268 -5.77 11.03 -6.10
CA GLN A 268 -4.93 10.28 -5.15
C GLN A 268 -3.96 9.34 -5.87
N THR A 269 -2.77 9.17 -5.28
CA THR A 269 -1.75 8.21 -5.76
C THR A 269 -1.48 7.13 -4.71
N ALA A 270 -1.88 5.91 -5.04
CA ALA A 270 -1.47 4.71 -4.33
C ALA A 270 -0.03 4.34 -4.71
N THR A 271 0.76 3.91 -3.73
CA THR A 271 2.16 3.51 -3.88
C THR A 271 2.47 2.27 -3.04
N LEU A 272 3.19 1.33 -3.65
CA LEU A 272 3.78 0.17 -2.98
C LEU A 272 5.27 0.14 -3.28
N ARG A 273 6.09 0.02 -2.24
CA ARG A 273 7.54 -0.19 -2.36
C ARG A 273 7.90 -1.58 -1.86
N PHE A 274 8.80 -2.24 -2.57
CA PHE A 274 9.37 -3.52 -2.17
C PHE A 274 10.83 -3.62 -2.57
N THR A 275 11.55 -4.54 -1.94
CA THR A 275 12.99 -4.74 -2.14
C THR A 275 13.20 -6.03 -2.90
N LEU A 276 13.89 -5.96 -4.03
CA LEU A 276 14.36 -7.11 -4.78
C LEU A 276 15.84 -7.36 -4.51
N LYS A 277 16.21 -8.64 -4.49
CA LYS A 277 17.59 -9.13 -4.34
C LYS A 277 17.96 -10.03 -5.52
N ASP A 278 19.17 -9.90 -6.05
CA ASP A 278 19.70 -10.82 -7.06
C ASP A 278 19.97 -12.23 -6.47
N ARG A 279 19.59 -13.27 -7.22
CA ARG A 279 19.83 -14.68 -6.89
C ARG A 279 21.19 -15.20 -7.41
N CYS A 280 22.09 -14.33 -7.86
CA CYS A 280 23.42 -14.64 -8.40
C CYS A 280 23.42 -15.58 -9.61
N LYS A 281 22.31 -15.70 -10.35
CA LYS A 281 22.16 -16.70 -11.43
C LYS A 281 22.75 -16.26 -12.76
N LYS A 282 22.72 -14.95 -13.05
CA LYS A 282 23.16 -14.36 -14.33
C LYS A 282 23.62 -12.93 -14.10
N THR A 283 24.64 -12.50 -14.82
CA THR A 283 25.08 -11.10 -14.90
C THR A 283 24.58 -10.45 -16.19
N GLY A 284 24.69 -9.13 -16.28
CA GLY A 284 24.25 -8.32 -17.41
C GLY A 284 22.92 -7.60 -17.18
N LYS A 285 22.45 -6.91 -18.22
CA LYS A 285 21.23 -6.09 -18.17
C LYS A 285 19.97 -6.95 -18.36
N MET A 286 19.05 -6.90 -17.41
CA MET A 286 17.83 -7.70 -17.38
C MET A 286 16.62 -6.87 -16.94
N PRO A 287 15.40 -7.19 -17.43
CA PRO A 287 14.18 -6.53 -16.97
C PRO A 287 13.90 -6.89 -15.50
N VAL A 288 13.32 -5.96 -14.76
CA VAL A 288 12.86 -6.20 -13.39
C VAL A 288 11.67 -7.16 -13.37
N ASN A 289 10.78 -7.08 -14.36
CA ASN A 289 9.55 -7.89 -14.40
C ASN A 289 9.71 -9.11 -15.30
N LYS A 290 9.07 -10.21 -14.90
CA LYS A 290 8.58 -11.24 -15.83
C LYS A 290 7.23 -10.84 -16.41
N SER A 291 6.32 -10.36 -15.55
CA SER A 291 4.96 -9.92 -15.90
C SER A 291 4.43 -8.97 -14.84
N ILE A 292 3.59 -8.03 -15.25
CA ILE A 292 2.77 -7.21 -14.36
C ILE A 292 1.42 -6.97 -15.04
N CYS A 293 0.33 -7.07 -14.29
CA CYS A 293 -0.98 -6.61 -14.73
C CYS A 293 -1.73 -5.94 -13.57
N LEU A 294 -2.63 -5.02 -13.94
CA LEU A 294 -3.64 -4.47 -13.07
C LEU A 294 -4.99 -4.97 -13.60
N VAL A 295 -5.90 -5.26 -12.68
CA VAL A 295 -7.32 -5.53 -12.93
C VAL A 295 -8.09 -4.59 -12.01
N ASP A 296 -9.14 -3.95 -12.51
CA ASP A 296 -10.10 -3.15 -11.75
C ASP A 296 -11.54 -3.51 -12.17
N GLU A 297 -12.53 -2.91 -11.51
CA GLU A 297 -13.94 -3.10 -11.88
C GLU A 297 -14.24 -2.74 -13.36
N ALA A 298 -13.51 -1.78 -13.92
CA ALA A 298 -13.62 -1.36 -15.32
C ALA A 298 -12.95 -2.33 -16.33
N GLN A 299 -12.26 -3.38 -15.85
CA GLN A 299 -11.46 -4.34 -16.63
C GLN A 299 -10.39 -3.67 -17.51
N GLU A 300 -9.82 -2.57 -17.03
CA GLU A 300 -8.76 -1.86 -17.75
C GLU A 300 -7.41 -2.58 -17.65
N SER A 301 -6.57 -2.39 -18.68
CA SER A 301 -5.25 -3.02 -18.76
C SER A 301 -4.14 -1.99 -19.02
N PRO A 302 -3.93 -1.03 -18.09
CA PRO A 302 -2.90 -0.01 -18.24
C PRO A 302 -1.51 -0.66 -18.21
N THR A 303 -0.63 -0.23 -19.12
CA THR A 303 0.71 -0.83 -19.28
C THR A 303 1.72 -0.14 -18.38
N PHE A 304 2.26 -0.87 -17.39
CA PHE A 304 3.36 -0.39 -16.56
C PHE A 304 4.69 -0.37 -17.34
N PRO A 305 5.58 0.61 -17.06
CA PRO A 305 6.98 0.53 -17.46
C PRO A 305 7.66 -0.73 -16.91
N ASN A 306 8.61 -1.29 -17.66
CA ASN A 306 9.48 -2.37 -17.19
C ASN A 306 10.92 -1.84 -17.04
N PRO A 307 11.34 -1.42 -15.83
CA PRO A 307 12.70 -0.95 -15.62
C PRO A 307 13.72 -2.06 -15.84
N MET A 308 14.96 -1.68 -16.17
CA MET A 308 16.05 -2.60 -16.44
C MET A 308 17.17 -2.41 -15.42
N ILE A 309 17.64 -3.51 -14.84
CA ILE A 309 18.78 -3.55 -13.91
C ILE A 309 19.95 -4.23 -14.59
N THR A 310 21.14 -3.64 -14.48
CA THR A 310 22.41 -4.31 -14.81
C THR A 310 22.95 -4.98 -13.55
N VAL A 311 23.04 -6.31 -13.56
CA VAL A 311 23.74 -7.07 -12.51
C VAL A 311 25.20 -7.21 -12.92
N THR A 312 26.10 -6.50 -12.25
CA THR A 312 27.55 -6.67 -12.47
C THR A 312 28.07 -7.89 -11.71
N LYS A 313 29.13 -8.51 -12.24
CA LYS A 313 29.87 -9.54 -11.51
C LYS A 313 30.60 -8.83 -10.38
N ASP A 314 30.13 -9.00 -9.14
CA ASP A 314 30.96 -8.69 -7.98
C ASP A 314 32.18 -9.63 -8.02
N VAL A 315 33.34 -9.19 -7.52
CA VAL A 315 34.58 -9.98 -7.59
C VAL A 315 34.58 -11.08 -6.51
N CYS A 316 33.66 -12.02 -6.67
CA CYS A 316 33.78 -13.38 -6.19
C CYS A 316 34.50 -14.18 -7.29
N GLU A 317 35.83 -14.22 -7.20
CA GLU A 317 36.56 -15.40 -7.66
C GLU A 317 36.15 -16.57 -6.76
N ASP A 318 36.09 -17.77 -7.35
CA ASP A 318 35.32 -18.89 -6.82
C ASP A 318 35.67 -19.23 -5.36
N CYS A 319 34.64 -19.42 -4.51
CA CYS A 319 34.83 -20.15 -3.27
C CYS A 319 35.34 -21.56 -3.63
N PRO A 320 36.51 -22.01 -3.15
CA PRO A 320 37.07 -23.29 -3.57
C PRO A 320 36.13 -24.44 -3.21
N GLU A 321 35.88 -25.33 -4.18
CA GLU A 321 35.12 -26.55 -3.94
C GLU A 321 35.77 -27.40 -2.84
N ALA A 322 34.95 -28.12 -2.08
CA ALA A 322 35.44 -28.94 -0.98
C ALA A 322 36.29 -30.11 -1.50
N VAL A 323 37.60 -30.08 -1.23
CA VAL A 323 38.52 -31.16 -1.59
C VAL A 323 38.34 -32.33 -0.62
N GLU A 324 37.81 -33.47 -1.10
CA GLU A 324 37.83 -34.72 -0.34
C GLU A 324 39.26 -35.30 -0.28
N VAL A 325 39.78 -35.48 0.94
CA VAL A 325 41.15 -35.97 1.17
C VAL A 325 41.08 -37.32 1.87
N THR A 326 41.33 -38.41 1.14
CA THR A 326 41.34 -39.77 1.69
C THR A 326 42.73 -40.14 2.19
N ALA A 327 42.84 -40.59 3.44
CA ALA A 327 44.07 -41.02 4.08
C ALA A 327 44.32 -42.53 3.90
N PRO A 328 45.40 -42.97 3.22
CA PRO A 328 45.80 -44.37 3.20
C PRO A 328 46.36 -44.82 4.55
N ALA A 329 46.26 -46.12 4.86
CA ALA A 329 46.91 -46.69 6.03
C ALA A 329 48.44 -46.52 5.97
N CYS A 330 49.06 -46.25 7.12
CA CYS A 330 50.52 -46.10 7.29
C CYS A 330 51.15 -44.90 6.54
N VAL A 331 50.44 -43.78 6.42
CA VAL A 331 50.98 -42.50 5.90
C VAL A 331 50.94 -41.43 7.01
N ASP A 332 52.12 -40.93 7.41
CA ASP A 332 52.25 -40.02 8.57
C ASP A 332 51.93 -38.55 8.27
N SER A 333 51.83 -38.17 6.99
CA SER A 333 51.48 -36.80 6.57
C SER A 333 50.83 -36.79 5.19
N ILE A 334 49.73 -36.05 5.05
CA ILE A 334 49.03 -35.86 3.78
C ILE A 334 48.93 -34.36 3.52
N CYS A 335 49.35 -33.93 2.33
CA CYS A 335 49.23 -32.55 1.88
C CYS A 335 48.05 -32.45 0.91
N ALA A 336 47.14 -31.51 1.16
CA ALA A 336 46.10 -31.12 0.22
C ALA A 336 46.28 -29.64 -0.09
N ASP A 337 46.35 -29.31 -1.38
CA ASP A 337 46.31 -27.92 -1.83
C ASP A 337 44.85 -27.49 -1.91
N LEU A 338 44.50 -26.42 -1.21
CA LEU A 338 43.14 -25.86 -1.16
C LEU A 338 42.96 -24.68 -2.13
N GLY A 339 43.97 -24.39 -2.95
CA GLY A 339 43.97 -23.27 -3.89
C GLY A 339 44.09 -21.90 -3.22
N GLY A 340 43.84 -20.85 -4.01
CA GLY A 340 43.85 -19.46 -3.54
C GLY A 340 42.58 -19.14 -2.76
N ILE A 341 42.71 -18.92 -1.45
CA ILE A 341 41.58 -18.54 -0.59
C ILE A 341 41.50 -17.02 -0.50
N CYS A 342 40.47 -16.42 -1.10
CA CYS A 342 40.16 -15.01 -0.92
C CYS A 342 39.69 -14.73 0.52
N VAL A 343 40.16 -13.63 1.12
CA VAL A 343 39.79 -13.18 2.46
C VAL A 343 38.95 -11.91 2.30
N PRO A 344 37.60 -12.00 2.27
CA PRO A 344 36.75 -10.86 1.91
C PRO A 344 36.75 -9.74 2.96
N ASP A 345 37.00 -10.06 4.23
CA ASP A 345 37.09 -9.10 5.33
C ASP A 345 38.31 -9.37 6.21
N MET A 346 38.98 -8.31 6.68
CA MET A 346 40.11 -8.41 7.62
C MET A 346 39.65 -8.80 9.04
N GLY A 347 39.29 -10.08 9.22
CA GLY A 347 39.01 -10.65 10.53
C GLY A 347 40.19 -10.53 11.48
N ARG A 348 39.92 -10.28 12.77
CA ARG A 348 40.99 -10.16 13.78
C ARG A 348 41.59 -11.52 14.08
N MET A 349 42.92 -11.63 14.05
CA MET A 349 43.63 -12.86 14.43
C MET A 349 43.95 -12.86 15.93
N LEU A 350 43.22 -13.66 16.71
CA LEU A 350 43.59 -13.93 18.09
C LEU A 350 44.69 -15.01 18.12
N THR A 351 45.87 -14.65 18.60
CA THR A 351 46.99 -15.59 18.80
C THR A 351 47.09 -15.97 20.27
N VAL A 352 46.79 -17.23 20.58
CA VAL A 352 46.93 -17.82 21.92
C VAL A 352 48.26 -18.55 22.01
N SER A 353 48.89 -18.53 23.19
CA SER A 353 50.10 -19.31 23.46
C SER A 353 50.14 -19.71 24.94
N MET A 354 50.38 -21.00 25.22
CA MET A 354 50.29 -21.60 26.55
C MET A 354 51.46 -22.55 26.80
N THR A 355 51.73 -22.85 28.06
CA THR A 355 52.74 -23.86 28.44
C THR A 355 52.02 -25.02 29.12
N LEU A 356 52.04 -26.19 28.48
CA LEU A 356 51.66 -27.44 29.13
C LEU A 356 52.79 -27.84 30.08
N LYS A 357 52.45 -28.08 31.34
CA LYS A 357 53.45 -28.48 32.35
C LYS A 357 53.51 -30.00 32.49
N ASN A 358 54.69 -30.51 32.85
CA ASN A 358 54.90 -31.89 33.28
C ASN A 358 54.44 -32.98 32.28
N LEU A 359 54.67 -32.80 30.97
CA LEU A 359 54.38 -33.80 29.95
C LEU A 359 55.40 -34.94 30.01
N CYS A 360 54.95 -36.12 30.43
CA CYS A 360 55.79 -37.31 30.58
C CYS A 360 55.91 -38.12 29.27
N PRO A 361 57.07 -38.77 29.01
CA PRO A 361 57.29 -39.60 27.83
C PRO A 361 56.22 -40.68 27.65
N HIS A 362 55.94 -41.04 26.39
CA HIS A 362 54.92 -42.00 25.98
C HIS A 362 53.47 -41.66 26.37
N ARG A 363 53.19 -40.43 26.84
CA ARG A 363 51.82 -39.93 27.02
C ARG A 363 51.47 -38.91 25.94
N SER A 364 50.24 -39.02 25.45
CA SER A 364 49.61 -38.02 24.60
C SER A 364 48.50 -37.32 25.40
N VAL A 365 48.33 -36.03 25.16
CA VAL A 365 47.40 -35.15 25.87
C VAL A 365 46.54 -34.42 24.84
N ALA A 366 45.23 -34.52 24.98
CA ALA A 366 44.28 -33.74 24.21
C ALA A 366 44.13 -32.35 24.83
N VAL A 367 44.30 -31.31 24.02
CA VAL A 367 44.11 -29.90 24.40
C VAL A 367 42.95 -29.34 23.60
N GLY A 368 41.88 -28.94 24.29
CA GLY A 368 40.77 -28.18 23.74
C GLY A 368 40.91 -26.70 24.13
N ILE A 369 40.68 -25.79 23.19
CA ILE A 369 40.77 -24.34 23.42
C ILE A 369 39.49 -23.71 22.89
N LEU A 370 38.75 -23.07 23.79
CA LEU A 370 37.49 -22.39 23.51
C LEU A 370 37.67 -20.88 23.64
N VAL A 371 37.21 -20.13 22.64
CA VAL A 371 37.17 -18.67 22.62
C VAL A 371 35.71 -18.24 22.66
N THR A 372 35.29 -17.60 23.75
CA THR A 372 33.98 -16.94 23.86
C THR A 372 34.15 -15.41 23.82
N GLU A 373 33.20 -14.72 23.21
CA GLU A 373 33.07 -13.26 23.25
C GLU A 373 32.08 -12.87 24.35
N LEU A 374 32.40 -11.81 25.09
CA LEU A 374 31.49 -11.23 26.08
C LEU A 374 30.64 -10.16 25.40
N THR A 375 29.35 -10.42 25.23
CA THR A 375 28.37 -9.48 24.66
C THR A 375 27.42 -8.95 25.74
N SER A 376 26.68 -7.89 25.43
CA SER A 376 25.59 -7.40 26.29
C SER A 376 24.48 -8.43 26.55
N CYS A 377 24.40 -9.47 25.71
CA CYS A 377 23.39 -10.53 25.79
C CYS A 377 23.95 -11.86 26.35
N GLY A 378 25.22 -11.91 26.78
CA GLY A 378 25.87 -13.10 27.36
C GLY A 378 27.17 -13.53 26.66
N GLU A 379 27.69 -14.71 27.03
CA GLU A 379 28.85 -15.33 26.37
C GLU A 379 28.44 -15.97 25.04
N VAL A 380 29.13 -15.63 23.94
CA VAL A 380 28.91 -16.25 22.62
C VAL A 380 30.19 -16.96 22.16
N THR A 381 30.10 -18.25 21.83
CA THR A 381 31.25 -19.01 21.29
C THR A 381 31.65 -18.49 19.91
N ARG A 382 32.92 -18.13 19.73
CA ARG A 382 33.50 -17.65 18.47
C ARG A 382 34.51 -18.59 17.84
N GLY A 383 35.06 -19.54 18.60
CA GLY A 383 35.93 -20.57 18.04
C GLY A 383 36.28 -21.66 19.04
N PHE A 384 36.47 -22.87 18.52
CA PHE A 384 37.00 -24.00 19.26
C PHE A 384 38.10 -24.68 18.43
N LYS A 385 39.21 -25.06 19.07
CA LYS A 385 40.26 -25.90 18.48
C LYS A 385 40.62 -27.02 19.43
N ALA A 386 40.63 -28.25 18.94
CA ALA A 386 41.19 -29.40 19.61
C ALA A 386 42.49 -29.85 18.91
N MET A 387 43.47 -30.29 19.68
CA MET A 387 44.72 -30.86 19.16
C MET A 387 45.27 -31.91 20.13
N THR A 388 45.98 -32.91 19.61
CA THR A 388 46.71 -33.88 20.42
C THR A 388 48.19 -33.49 20.48
N VAL A 389 48.73 -33.41 21.68
CA VAL A 389 50.14 -33.11 21.95
C VAL A 389 50.81 -34.33 22.56
N THR A 390 51.84 -34.84 21.92
CA THR A 390 52.64 -35.97 22.41
C THR A 390 53.92 -35.45 23.03
N ALA A 391 54.29 -35.97 24.20
CA ALA A 391 55.54 -35.58 24.87
C ALA A 391 56.77 -35.91 23.99
N PRO A 392 57.86 -35.10 24.03
CA PRO A 392 59.10 -35.43 23.33
C PRO A 392 59.73 -36.70 23.91
N SER A 393 60.62 -37.33 23.16
CA SER A 393 61.39 -38.51 23.59
C SER A 393 62.49 -38.18 24.62
N SER A 394 62.13 -37.51 25.71
CA SER A 394 63.00 -37.20 26.86
C SER A 394 63.09 -38.37 27.85
N ARG A 395 64.09 -38.37 28.75
CA ARG A 395 64.21 -39.36 29.83
C ARG A 395 63.30 -39.09 31.05
N GLY A 396 62.55 -38.00 31.03
CA GLY A 396 61.68 -37.55 32.12
C GLY A 396 60.67 -36.52 31.63
N CYS A 397 59.74 -36.14 32.50
CA CYS A 397 58.65 -35.22 32.14
C CYS A 397 59.18 -33.80 31.90
N THR A 398 58.59 -33.07 30.94
CA THR A 398 59.06 -31.74 30.51
C THR A 398 57.90 -30.77 30.32
N ASP A 399 58.14 -29.48 30.51
CA ASP A 399 57.20 -28.43 30.15
C ASP A 399 57.31 -28.14 28.64
N MET A 400 56.18 -28.07 27.93
CA MET A 400 56.12 -27.77 26.50
C MET A 400 55.36 -26.46 26.25
N ARG A 401 56.02 -25.51 25.57
CA ARG A 401 55.36 -24.30 25.09
C ARG A 401 54.63 -24.59 23.77
N LEU A 402 53.32 -24.40 23.77
CA LEU A 402 52.52 -24.29 22.56
C LEU A 402 52.39 -22.80 22.20
N SER A 403 52.99 -22.41 21.08
CA SER A 403 52.98 -21.03 20.60
C SER A 403 52.15 -20.89 19.32
N HIS A 404 51.72 -19.66 19.04
CA HIS A 404 51.09 -19.28 17.76
C HIS A 404 49.79 -20.03 17.40
N ILE A 405 49.00 -20.43 18.40
CA ILE A 405 47.68 -21.03 18.17
C ILE A 405 46.71 -19.92 17.74
N ARG A 406 46.43 -19.85 16.44
CA ARG A 406 45.67 -18.76 15.82
C ARG A 406 44.19 -19.10 15.68
N PHE A 407 43.33 -18.16 16.03
CA PHE A 407 41.90 -18.14 15.74
C PHE A 407 41.59 -16.97 14.80
N VAL A 408 40.84 -17.24 13.75
CA VAL A 408 40.25 -16.21 12.88
C VAL A 408 38.93 -15.82 13.52
N LEU A 409 38.78 -14.54 13.87
CA LEU A 409 37.56 -14.01 14.47
C LEU A 409 36.86 -13.14 13.41
N PRO A 410 35.71 -13.57 12.85
CA PRO A 410 34.99 -12.77 11.87
C PRO A 410 34.47 -11.48 12.52
N GLU A 411 34.50 -10.39 11.75
CA GLU A 411 33.79 -9.16 12.11
C GLU A 411 32.33 -9.27 11.63
N THR A 412 31.42 -8.69 12.41
CA THR A 412 29.99 -8.58 12.07
C THR A 412 29.49 -7.13 12.13
N GLU A 413 30.35 -6.21 12.56
CA GLU A 413 30.17 -4.75 12.55
C GLU A 413 31.56 -4.07 12.47
N SER A 414 31.61 -2.74 12.33
CA SER A 414 32.82 -1.94 12.10
C SER A 414 34.02 -2.29 12.99
N MET A 415 35.22 -2.36 12.38
CA MET A 415 36.49 -2.66 13.05
C MET A 415 36.88 -1.71 14.21
N CYS A 416 36.19 -0.58 14.40
CA CYS A 416 36.53 0.41 15.43
C CYS A 416 36.00 0.10 16.84
N LYS A 417 35.19 -0.96 17.04
CA LYS A 417 34.65 -1.31 18.36
C LYS A 417 35.63 -2.16 19.19
N THR A 418 35.66 -1.93 20.51
CA THR A 418 36.38 -2.79 21.46
C THR A 418 35.56 -4.06 21.70
N ARG A 419 36.18 -5.23 21.53
CA ARG A 419 35.57 -6.55 21.75
C ARG A 419 36.35 -7.28 22.84
N THR A 420 35.68 -7.88 23.82
CA THR A 420 36.32 -8.60 24.93
C THR A 420 36.11 -10.09 24.79
N TYR A 421 37.21 -10.86 24.80
CA TYR A 421 37.18 -12.31 24.65
C TYR A 421 37.65 -13.01 25.93
N ARG A 422 37.06 -14.17 26.20
CA ARG A 422 37.44 -15.09 27.27
C ARG A 422 37.93 -16.38 26.62
N VAL A 423 39.19 -16.72 26.90
CA VAL A 423 39.83 -17.94 26.37
C VAL A 423 39.91 -18.97 27.49
N ARG A 424 39.35 -20.15 27.27
CA ARG A 424 39.43 -21.30 28.19
C ARG A 424 40.21 -22.42 27.53
N ALA A 425 41.14 -23.02 28.27
CA ALA A 425 41.88 -24.20 27.84
C ALA A 425 41.44 -25.40 28.70
N PHE A 426 41.22 -26.54 28.04
CA PHE A 426 40.86 -27.81 28.64
C PHE A 426 41.93 -28.82 28.25
N VAL A 427 42.40 -29.60 29.21
CA VAL A 427 43.52 -30.53 29.01
C VAL A 427 43.13 -31.87 29.59
N ASN A 428 43.23 -32.94 28.80
CA ASN A 428 42.89 -34.30 29.23
C ASN A 428 43.90 -35.33 28.69
N ALA A 429 44.14 -36.39 29.44
CA ALA A 429 44.98 -37.49 28.97
C ALA A 429 44.31 -38.20 27.78
N ALA A 430 45.02 -38.31 26.66
CA ALA A 430 44.54 -39.04 25.47
C ALA A 430 44.87 -40.54 25.53
N SER A 431 45.71 -40.97 26.48
CA SER A 431 46.17 -42.35 26.64
C SER A 431 45.75 -42.95 28.00
N GLY A 432 44.67 -43.74 27.99
CA GLY A 432 44.25 -44.61 29.10
C GLY A 432 43.15 -44.05 30.02
N THR A 433 42.01 -44.78 30.07
CA THR A 433 40.90 -44.73 31.06
C THR A 433 40.45 -43.36 31.60
N TRP A 434 39.18 -43.01 31.34
CA TRP A 434 38.50 -41.82 31.86
C TRP A 434 38.71 -41.63 33.38
N GLY A 435 39.55 -40.66 33.74
CA GLY A 435 39.72 -40.14 35.09
C GLY A 435 39.82 -38.62 35.03
N ALA A 436 38.78 -37.92 35.46
CA ALA A 436 38.75 -36.46 35.45
C ALA A 436 39.38 -35.92 36.74
N GLU A 437 40.59 -35.36 36.64
CA GLU A 437 41.21 -34.56 37.71
C GLU A 437 41.16 -33.08 37.34
N CYS A 438 40.20 -32.36 37.92
CA CYS A 438 40.13 -30.90 37.84
C CYS A 438 41.16 -30.28 38.81
N TYR A 439 42.25 -29.74 38.29
CA TYR A 439 43.14 -28.87 39.08
C TYR A 439 42.52 -27.48 39.24
N HIS A 440 41.88 -27.24 40.39
CA HIS A 440 41.62 -25.88 40.89
C HIS A 440 42.93 -25.21 41.32
N GLY A 441 43.03 -23.90 41.15
CA GLY A 441 44.30 -23.16 41.18
C GLY A 441 44.09 -21.66 41.39
N ASP A 442 43.61 -21.32 42.58
CA ASP A 442 43.03 -20.03 42.96
C ASP A 442 43.77 -19.52 44.23
N VAL A 443 44.17 -18.25 44.45
CA VAL A 443 43.97 -16.96 43.75
C VAL A 443 45.21 -16.06 43.97
N CYS A 444 45.63 -15.21 43.02
CA CYS A 444 46.27 -13.90 43.30
C CYS A 444 46.05 -12.91 42.14
N GLY A 445 45.78 -11.63 42.46
CA GLY A 445 45.33 -10.62 41.48
C GLY A 445 46.44 -10.03 40.59
N CYS A 446 45.99 -9.38 39.51
CA CYS A 446 46.68 -9.06 38.24
C CYS A 446 46.56 -10.19 37.20
#